data_AF-A0A645HV79-F1
#
_entry.id   AF-A0A645HV79-F1
#
_cell.length_a   1.000
_cell.length_b   1.000
_cell.length_c   1.000
_cell.angle_alpha   90.00
_cell.angle_beta   90.00
_cell.angle_gamma   90.00
#
_symmetry.space_group_name_H-M   'P 1'
#
loop_
_entity.id
_entity.type
_entity.pdbx_description
1 polymer ?
#
loop_
_entity_poly.entity_id
_entity_poly.type
_entity_poly.pdbx_seq_one_letter_code
_entity_poly.pdbx_strand_id
1 'polypeptide(L)' 'MMMKFTVAEFLKLGIKEENIWVSYERKMCCGIGKCGHCKMDDTYICIDGPVFDYSYAKNLID' A
#
# COMPACT_ATOMS: atom_id res chain seq x y z
N MET A 1 2.63 -6.38 -8.23
CA MET A 1 1.74 -6.93 -9.29
C MET A 1 0.62 -7.80 -8.72
N MET A 2 0.90 -8.74 -7.80
CA MET A 2 -0.11 -9.66 -7.23
C MET A 2 -1.30 -8.96 -6.55
N MET A 3 -1.05 -8.07 -5.58
CA MET A 3 -2.11 -7.44 -4.78
C MET A 3 -3.15 -6.70 -5.64
N LYS A 4 -2.74 -6.06 -6.73
CA LYS A 4 -3.65 -5.32 -7.63
C LYS A 4 -4.73 -6.22 -8.22
N PHE A 5 -4.37 -7.42 -8.65
CA PHE A 5 -5.32 -8.37 -9.24
C PHE A 5 -6.19 -9.03 -8.18
N THR A 6 -5.63 -9.39 -7.02
CA THR A 6 -6.39 -9.93 -5.90
C THR A 6 -7.48 -8.95 -5.43
N VAL A 7 -7.13 -7.67 -5.28
CA VAL A 7 -8.10 -6.65 -4.91
C VAL A 7 -9.16 -6.46 -5.99
N ALA A 8 -8.79 -6.48 -7.27
CA ALA A 8 -9.77 -6.40 -8.36
C ALA A 8 -10.80 -7.55 -8.30
N GLU A 9 -10.40 -8.77 -7.95
CA GLU A 9 -11.34 -9.89 -7.76
C GLU A 9 -12.22 -9.71 -6.51
N PHE A 10 -11.67 -9.19 -5.41
CA PHE A 10 -12.47 -8.87 -4.21
C PHE A 10 -13.54 -7.81 -4.48
N LEU A 11 -13.22 -6.80 -5.28
CA LEU A 11 -14.20 -5.78 -5.68
C LEU A 11 -15.31 -6.38 -6.56
N LYS A 12 -14.99 -7.32 -7.46
CA LYS A 12 -16.00 -8.04 -8.25
C LYS A 12 -16.93 -8.90 -7.38
N LEU A 13 -16.44 -9.41 -6.25
CA LEU A 13 -17.23 -10.15 -5.26
C LEU A 13 -18.09 -9.24 -4.37
N GLY A 14 -18.04 -7.91 -4.54
CA GLY A 14 -18.82 -6.95 -3.77
C GLY A 14 -18.26 -6.64 -2.39
N ILE A 15 -17.00 -6.98 -2.12
CA ILE A 15 -16.31 -6.56 -0.90
C ILE A 15 -16.07 -5.05 -1.00
N LYS A 16 -16.52 -4.31 0.03
CA LYS A 16 -16.30 -2.86 0.10
C LYS A 16 -14.82 -2.52 0.24
N GLU A 17 -14.39 -1.42 -0.35
CA GLU A 17 -12.99 -0.99 -0.33
C GLU A 17 -12.44 -0.81 1.08
N GLU A 18 -13.23 -0.28 2.02
CA GLU A 18 -12.85 -0.11 3.43
C GLU A 18 -12.61 -1.43 4.20
N ASN A 19 -13.02 -2.56 3.64
CA ASN A 19 -12.79 -3.88 4.23
C ASN A 19 -11.55 -4.56 3.64
N ILE A 20 -10.86 -3.91 2.69
CA ILE A 20 -9.69 -4.46 2.00
C ILE A 20 -8.45 -3.76 2.55
N TRP A 21 -7.54 -4.55 3.11
CA TRP A 21 -6.28 -4.07 3.64
C TRP A 21 -5.13 -4.66 2.82
N VAL A 22 -4.19 -3.82 2.41
CA VAL A 22 -3.07 -4.20 1.55
C VAL A 22 -1.76 -3.88 2.24
N SER A 23 -0.79 -4.79 2.09
CA SER A 23 0.59 -4.58 2.53
C SER A 23 1.46 -4.20 1.34
N TYR A 24 2.16 -3.08 1.42
CA TYR A 24 3.12 -2.64 0.40
C TYR A 24 4.53 -3.10 0.73
N GLU A 25 5.12 -3.80 -0.23
CA GLU A 25 6.53 -4.19 -0.19
C GLU A 25 7.33 -3.23 -1.07
N ARG A 26 8.15 -2.39 -0.42
CA ARG A 26 9.10 -1.47 -1.07
C ARG A 26 10.52 -1.80 -0.62
N LYS A 27 11.50 -1.28 -1.35
CA LYS A 27 12.91 -1.42 -0.97
C LYS A 27 13.19 -0.58 0.28
N MET A 28 13.05 -1.19 1.45
CA MET A 28 13.45 -0.57 2.71
C MET A 28 14.95 -0.70 2.90
N CYS A 29 15.61 0.40 3.27
CA CYS A 29 17.04 0.40 3.58
C CYS A 29 17.30 0.92 5.00
N CYS A 30 16.80 2.12 5.34
CA CYS A 30 16.98 2.65 6.69
C CYS A 30 15.90 2.23 7.70
N GLY A 31 14.67 1.96 7.25
CA GLY A 31 13.54 1.63 8.13
C GLY A 31 13.04 2.76 9.05
N ILE A 32 13.63 3.96 8.99
CA ILE A 32 13.38 5.07 9.92
C ILE A 32 13.06 6.40 9.22
N GLY A 33 12.56 6.36 7.98
CA GLY A 33 12.17 7.56 7.22
C GLY A 33 13.34 8.43 6.71
N LYS A 34 14.59 8.05 6.94
CA LYS A 34 15.78 8.86 6.59
C LYS A 34 16.18 8.80 5.11
N CYS A 35 16.14 7.60 4.49
CA CYS A 35 16.72 7.38 3.15
C CYS A 35 15.76 7.57 1.98
N GLY A 36 14.45 7.62 2.21
CA GLY A 36 13.46 7.77 1.14
C GLY A 36 13.25 6.58 0.21
N HIS A 37 14.04 5.50 0.26
CA HIS A 37 13.84 4.34 -0.64
C HIS A 37 12.48 3.64 -0.49
N CYS A 38 11.87 3.75 0.69
CA CYS A 38 10.56 3.19 0.99
C CYS A 38 9.41 4.14 0.60
N LYS A 39 9.69 5.35 0.08
CA LYS A 39 8.69 6.40 -0.16
C LYS A 39 7.82 6.07 -1.39
N MET A 40 6.52 6.36 -1.30
CA MET A 40 5.53 6.35 -2.39
C MET A 40 4.69 7.61 -2.25
N ASP A 41 4.68 8.45 -3.28
CA ASP A 41 4.23 9.84 -3.19
C ASP A 41 4.81 10.53 -1.95
N ASP A 42 4.03 11.11 -1.04
CA ASP A 42 4.52 11.68 0.22
C ASP A 42 4.57 10.72 1.42
N THR A 43 4.22 9.46 1.21
CA THR A 43 4.09 8.45 2.26
C THR A 43 5.33 7.58 2.38
N TYR A 44 5.86 7.47 3.59
CA TYR A 44 6.98 6.57 3.91
C TYR A 44 6.42 5.22 4.34
N ILE A 45 6.49 4.20 3.48
CA ILE A 45 5.98 2.86 3.80
C ILE A 45 6.63 2.26 5.06
N CYS A 46 7.86 2.67 5.36
CA CYS A 46 8.60 2.23 6.56
C CYS A 46 8.22 2.96 7.86
N ILE A 47 7.47 4.06 7.81
CA ILE A 47 7.00 4.82 8.98
C ILE A 47 5.46 4.79 9.07
N ASP A 48 4.80 5.08 7.95
CA ASP A 48 3.34 5.21 7.85
C ASP A 48 2.64 3.87 7.54
N GLY A 49 3.40 2.89 7.05
CA GLY A 49 2.91 1.59 6.61
C GLY A 49 3.39 0.42 7.49
N PRO A 50 3.60 -0.80 6.92
CA PRO A 50 3.45 -1.18 5.50
C PRO A 50 2.02 -1.54 5.10
N VAL A 51 1.11 -1.63 6.07
CA VAL A 51 -0.28 -2.06 5.86
C VAL A 51 -1.20 -0.85 5.81
N PHE A 52 -1.99 -0.74 4.75
CA PHE A 52 -2.89 0.38 4.52
C PHE A 52 -4.28 -0.13 4.15
N ASP A 53 -5.27 0.67 4.49
CA ASP A 53 -6.62 0.53 3.95
C ASP A 53 -6.62 0.80 2.44
N TYR A 54 -7.35 -0.01 1.67
CA TYR A 54 -7.35 0.08 0.22
C TYR A 54 -7.93 1.39 -0.31
N SER A 55 -8.89 2.00 0.39
CA SER A 55 -9.48 3.29 0.00
C SER A 55 -8.45 4.43 0.01
N TYR A 56 -7.44 4.34 0.88
CA TYR A 56 -6.29 5.23 0.90
C TYR A 56 -5.22 4.77 -0.10
N ALA A 57 -4.84 3.49 -0.03
CA ALA A 57 -3.76 2.88 -0.80
C ALA A 57 -3.91 3.03 -2.32
N LYS A 58 -5.14 3.02 -2.84
CA LYS A 58 -5.42 3.21 -4.27
C LYS A 58 -4.93 4.55 -4.83
N ASN A 59 -4.71 5.55 -3.97
CA ASN A 59 -4.22 6.88 -4.34
C ASN A 59 -2.70 7.01 -4.20
N LEU A 60 -2.00 6.01 -3.65
CA LEU A 60 -0.54 6.03 -3.56
C LEU A 60 0.05 5.84 -4.96
N ILE A 61 0.77 6.86 -5.45
CA ILE A 61 1.47 6.86 -6.73
C ILE A 61 2.94 6.49 -6.47
N ASP A 62 3.52 5.65 -7.33
CA ASP A 62 4.97 5.41 -7.33
C ASP A 62 5.69 6.43 -8.22
#